data_AF-F6GK94-F1
#
_entry.id   AF-F6GK94-F1
#
_cell.length_a   1.000
_cell.length_b   1.000
_cell.length_c   1.000
_cell.angle_alpha   90.00
_cell.angle_beta   90.00
_cell.angle_gamma   90.00
#
_symmetry.space_group_name_H-M   'P 1'
#
loop_
_entity.id
_entity.type
_entity.pdbx_description
1 polymer ?
#
loop_
_entity_poly.entity_id
_entity_poly.type
_entity_poly.pdbx_seq_one_letter_code
_entity_poly.pdbx_strand_id
1 'polypeptide(L)'
;MEEYKGVYKLECKINGIPMDFIFDTGASNVSISSTEALFLIKQGLITDEDVIGNVNYKIANGKTLEGTKINLKTIEIQGLILENVTATVVHELNSPLLLGQSVLSRLGKITIEKNKLIVHNENKVTSKNVEKEIEETISWLNDKIQKFQINGKIKAEYELFFEKVNSEYYIKVHQDFYLYGKDKGITEKSVTYIPVKEIGSIEFKDRGYEWETEDKRGYILFIYIKNDNHKIVKESISYFMGKENKSSEKESYYVINLKRAIDEENLRERIKKSFGYLKEMTNEKKIEKF
;
A
#
# COMPACT_ATOMS: atom_id res chain seq x y z
N MET A 1 -10.71 -12.55 9.76
CA MET A 1 -10.03 -13.59 10.55
C MET A 1 -10.61 -14.92 10.14
N GLU A 2 -9.82 -15.97 10.21
CA GLU A 2 -10.25 -17.35 9.95
C GLU A 2 -10.51 -18.05 11.28
N GLU A 3 -11.65 -18.72 11.43
CA GLU A 3 -11.89 -19.56 12.60
C GLU A 3 -11.18 -20.90 12.42
N TYR A 4 -10.35 -21.27 13.38
CA TYR A 4 -9.61 -22.54 13.36
C TYR A 4 -9.62 -23.16 14.75
N LYS A 5 -10.28 -24.31 14.93
CA LYS A 5 -10.32 -25.07 16.18
C LYS A 5 -10.68 -24.22 17.42
N GLY A 6 -11.64 -23.32 17.30
CA GLY A 6 -12.13 -22.48 18.41
C GLY A 6 -11.28 -21.24 18.70
N VAL A 7 -10.28 -20.95 17.87
CA VAL A 7 -9.53 -19.68 17.91
C VAL A 7 -9.68 -18.93 16.58
N TYR A 8 -9.35 -17.64 16.59
CA TYR A 8 -9.27 -16.85 15.37
C TYR A 8 -7.82 -16.68 14.93
N LYS A 9 -7.55 -17.01 13.68
CA LYS A 9 -6.29 -16.72 13.00
C LYS A 9 -6.36 -15.46 12.17
N LEU A 10 -5.25 -14.75 12.12
CA LEU A 10 -5.04 -13.58 11.29
C LEU A 10 -3.67 -13.68 10.61
N GLU A 11 -3.66 -13.52 9.29
CA GLU A 11 -2.43 -13.42 8.51
C GLU A 11 -1.75 -12.08 8.84
N CYS A 12 -0.53 -12.17 9.38
CA CYS A 12 0.37 -11.06 9.60
C CYS A 12 1.58 -11.19 8.67
N LYS A 13 2.35 -10.11 8.49
CA LYS A 13 3.72 -10.20 7.99
C LYS A 13 4.72 -9.76 9.05
N ILE A 14 5.69 -10.62 9.35
CA ILE A 14 6.79 -10.31 10.28
C ILE A 14 8.03 -10.02 9.46
N ASN A 15 8.51 -8.78 9.52
CA ASN A 15 9.63 -8.32 8.70
C ASN A 15 9.44 -8.69 7.21
N GLY A 16 8.20 -8.59 6.72
CA GLY A 16 7.81 -8.90 5.32
C GLY A 16 7.39 -10.36 5.06
N ILE A 17 7.60 -11.29 5.99
CA ILE A 17 7.25 -12.71 5.81
C ILE A 17 5.83 -13.01 6.30
N PRO A 18 4.94 -13.57 5.45
CA PRO A 18 3.59 -13.94 5.86
C PRO A 18 3.60 -15.09 6.88
N MET A 19 2.82 -14.94 7.95
CA MET A 19 2.68 -15.88 9.04
C MET A 19 1.28 -15.81 9.65
N ASP A 20 0.71 -16.95 10.03
CA ASP A 20 -0.61 -17.01 10.67
C ASP A 20 -0.49 -16.89 12.20
N PHE A 21 -1.01 -15.79 12.74
CA PHE A 21 -1.08 -15.57 14.17
C PHE A 21 -2.45 -15.91 14.73
N ILE A 22 -2.48 -16.52 15.91
CA ILE A 22 -3.69 -16.58 16.72
C ILE A 22 -3.91 -15.20 17.34
N PHE A 23 -5.09 -14.64 17.12
CA PHE A 23 -5.55 -13.47 17.85
C PHE A 23 -5.82 -13.88 19.30
N ASP A 24 -4.97 -13.45 20.23
CA ASP A 24 -5.00 -13.91 21.62
C ASP A 24 -5.06 -12.72 22.59
N THR A 25 -6.26 -12.43 23.11
CA THR A 25 -6.46 -11.36 24.09
C THR A 25 -5.89 -11.69 25.46
N GLY A 26 -5.60 -12.97 25.74
CA GLY A 26 -5.01 -13.45 26.99
C GLY A 26 -3.47 -13.40 27.00
N ALA A 27 -2.82 -13.29 25.85
CA ALA A 27 -1.38 -13.10 25.75
C ALA A 27 -1.00 -11.63 25.98
N SER A 28 0.00 -11.37 26.83
CA SER A 28 0.49 -10.00 27.05
C SER A 28 1.30 -9.47 25.88
N ASN A 29 2.22 -10.28 25.36
CA ASN A 29 3.15 -9.91 24.28
C ASN A 29 2.92 -10.76 23.03
N VAL A 30 3.55 -10.38 21.92
CA VAL A 30 3.69 -11.25 20.76
C VAL A 30 4.54 -12.46 21.14
N SER A 31 4.09 -13.66 20.76
CA SER A 31 4.82 -14.91 20.95
C SER A 31 5.16 -15.52 19.60
N ILE A 32 6.42 -15.91 19.40
CA ILE A 32 6.86 -16.68 18.24
C ILE A 32 7.60 -17.95 18.67
N SER A 33 7.46 -19.03 17.92
CA SER A 33 8.18 -20.27 18.23
C SER A 33 9.66 -20.16 17.86
N SER A 34 10.48 -21.04 18.43
CA SER A 34 11.89 -21.15 18.05
C SER A 34 12.08 -21.52 16.56
N THR A 35 11.13 -22.23 15.96
CA THR A 35 11.18 -22.59 14.53
C THR A 35 11.06 -21.36 13.64
N GLU A 36 10.05 -20.52 13.88
CA GLU A 36 9.87 -19.28 13.11
C GLU A 36 10.97 -18.27 13.38
N ALA A 37 11.45 -18.15 14.63
CA ALA A 37 12.57 -17.29 14.96
C ALA A 37 13.85 -17.71 14.21
N LEU A 38 14.18 -19.01 14.21
CA LEU A 38 15.33 -19.53 13.47
C LEU A 38 15.19 -19.35 11.96
N PHE A 39 13.98 -19.51 11.43
CA PHE A 39 13.70 -19.23 10.03
C PHE A 39 14.01 -17.76 9.69
N LEU A 40 13.49 -16.81 10.47
CA LEU A 40 13.72 -15.38 10.27
C LEU A 40 15.22 -15.01 10.39
N ILE A 41 15.94 -15.60 11.34
CA ILE A 41 17.40 -15.43 11.49
C ILE A 41 18.13 -15.93 10.23
N LYS A 42 17.78 -17.11 9.71
CA LYS A 42 18.40 -17.66 8.49
C LYS A 42 18.13 -16.81 7.25
N GLN A 43 17.03 -16.07 7.22
CA GLN A 43 16.73 -15.11 6.16
C GLN A 43 17.39 -13.74 6.37
N GLY A 44 18.14 -13.54 7.47
CA GLY A 44 18.74 -12.24 7.81
C GLY A 44 17.71 -11.19 8.25
N LEU A 45 16.49 -11.61 8.58
CA LEU A 45 15.38 -10.73 8.96
C LEU A 45 15.38 -10.43 10.46
N ILE A 46 16.03 -11.26 11.27
CA ILE A 46 16.37 -11.02 12.66
C ILE A 46 17.88 -11.18 12.78
N THR A 47 18.53 -10.22 13.42
CA THR A 47 19.97 -10.17 13.64
C THR A 47 20.29 -10.16 15.13
N ASP A 48 21.56 -10.29 15.50
CA ASP A 48 21.99 -10.24 16.90
C ASP A 48 21.62 -8.92 17.58
N GLU A 49 21.56 -7.81 16.82
CA GLU A 49 21.14 -6.49 17.30
C GLU A 49 19.66 -6.43 17.69
N ASP A 50 18.84 -7.33 17.14
CA ASP A 50 17.41 -7.42 17.44
C ASP A 50 17.15 -8.23 18.73
N VAL A 51 18.17 -8.91 19.29
CA VAL A 51 18.05 -9.70 20.52
C VAL A 51 18.19 -8.79 21.75
N ILE A 52 17.12 -8.69 22.54
CA ILE A 52 17.09 -7.85 23.75
C ILE A 52 17.65 -8.60 24.97
N GLY A 53 17.40 -9.91 25.06
CA GLY A 53 17.91 -10.76 26.13
C GLY A 53 16.91 -11.82 26.58
N ASN A 54 17.23 -12.55 27.66
CA ASN A 54 16.34 -13.59 28.18
C ASN A 54 15.18 -13.01 28.99
N VAL A 55 14.05 -13.70 28.97
CA VAL A 55 12.84 -13.33 29.71
C VAL A 55 12.18 -14.57 30.29
N ASN A 56 11.66 -14.44 31.51
CA ASN A 56 10.76 -15.44 32.06
C ASN A 56 9.32 -15.01 31.79
N TYR A 57 8.49 -15.93 31.30
CA TYR A 57 7.07 -15.68 31.06
C TYR A 57 6.21 -16.74 31.74
N LYS A 58 4.99 -16.34 32.12
CA LYS A 58 4.03 -17.21 32.78
C LYS A 58 2.96 -17.61 31.78
N ILE A 59 2.73 -18.92 31.65
CA ILE A 59 1.66 -19.45 30.79
C ILE A 59 0.36 -19.65 31.58
N ALA A 60 -0.74 -19.94 30.89
CA ALA A 60 -2.10 -19.99 31.47
C ALA A 60 -2.24 -20.97 32.66
N ASN A 61 -1.48 -22.07 32.69
CA ASN A 61 -1.49 -23.01 33.81
C ASN A 61 -0.65 -22.56 35.03
N GLY A 62 -0.06 -21.36 34.96
CA GLY A 62 0.73 -20.76 36.02
C GLY A 62 2.22 -21.12 36.03
N LYS A 63 2.67 -22.02 35.15
CA LYS A 63 4.10 -22.36 35.01
C LYS A 63 4.88 -21.16 34.48
N THR A 64 6.08 -20.97 35.02
CA THR A 64 7.07 -20.02 34.49
C THR A 64 8.01 -20.76 33.55
N LEU A 65 8.21 -20.21 32.36
CA LEU A 65 9.09 -20.72 31.31
C LEU A 65 10.10 -19.64 30.93
N GLU A 66 11.24 -20.06 30.41
CA GLU A 66 12.25 -19.18 29.85
C GLU A 66 11.99 -18.99 28.35
N GLY A 67 12.23 -17.77 27.88
CA GLY A 67 12.18 -17.40 26.48
C GLY A 67 13.23 -16.33 26.17
N THR A 68 13.30 -15.94 24.91
CA THR A 68 14.21 -14.88 24.45
C THR A 68 13.40 -13.71 23.94
N LYS A 69 13.61 -12.54 24.53
CA LYS A 69 12.98 -11.28 24.12
C LYS A 69 13.73 -10.71 22.92
N ILE A 70 12.99 -10.36 21.88
CA ILE A 70 13.52 -9.80 20.65
C ILE A 70 12.70 -8.57 20.22
N ASN A 71 13.28 -7.75 19.36
CA ASN A 71 12.59 -6.69 18.64
C ASN A 71 12.31 -7.13 17.20
N LEU A 72 11.04 -7.18 16.82
CA LEU A 72 10.63 -7.32 15.44
C LEU A 72 10.58 -5.93 14.80
N LYS A 73 11.25 -5.76 13.66
CA LYS A 73 11.31 -4.47 12.94
C LYS A 73 9.91 -4.04 12.53
N THR A 74 9.12 -4.94 11.96
CA THR A 74 7.74 -4.69 11.58
C THR A 74 6.81 -5.90 11.84
N ILE A 75 5.59 -5.59 12.27
CA ILE A 75 4.43 -6.47 12.12
C ILE A 75 3.40 -5.74 11.24
N GLU A 76 3.04 -6.35 10.11
CA GLU A 76 1.98 -5.85 9.23
C GLU A 76 0.70 -6.66 9.40
N ILE A 77 -0.43 -5.99 9.60
CA ILE A 77 -1.77 -6.57 9.66
C ILE A 77 -2.63 -5.88 8.60
N GLN A 78 -2.91 -6.57 7.48
CA GLN A 78 -3.78 -6.05 6.41
C GLN A 78 -3.38 -4.63 5.91
N GLY A 79 -2.09 -4.34 5.86
CA GLY A 79 -1.52 -3.04 5.48
C GLY A 79 -1.32 -2.03 6.62
N LEU A 80 -1.74 -2.36 7.85
CA LEU A 80 -1.38 -1.61 9.06
C LEU A 80 0.00 -2.07 9.52
N ILE A 81 1.00 -1.19 9.49
CA ILE A 81 2.37 -1.51 9.84
C ILE A 81 2.66 -0.98 11.25
N LEU A 82 3.05 -1.88 12.15
CA LEU A 82 3.55 -1.54 13.47
C LEU A 82 5.05 -1.78 13.51
N GLU A 83 5.81 -0.72 13.74
CA GLU A 83 7.27 -0.79 13.85
C GLU A 83 7.72 -1.08 15.29
N ASN A 84 8.92 -1.64 15.45
CA ASN A 84 9.58 -1.88 16.74
C ASN A 84 8.67 -2.62 17.72
N VAL A 85 8.30 -3.84 17.36
CA VAL A 85 7.40 -4.69 18.13
C VAL A 85 8.21 -5.67 18.95
N THR A 86 8.14 -5.54 20.27
CA THR A 86 8.72 -6.54 21.16
C THR A 86 7.97 -7.87 21.06
N ALA A 87 8.71 -8.97 20.88
CA ALA A 87 8.18 -10.32 20.93
C ALA A 87 9.00 -11.21 21.87
N THR A 88 8.37 -12.29 22.33
CA THR A 88 9.04 -13.38 23.05
C THR A 88 9.17 -14.58 22.12
N VAL A 89 10.40 -15.02 21.88
CA VAL A 89 10.69 -16.34 21.32
C VAL A 89 10.51 -17.35 22.43
N VAL A 90 9.51 -18.21 22.29
CA VAL A 90 9.32 -19.34 23.21
C VAL A 90 10.23 -20.49 22.80
N HIS A 91 10.79 -21.19 23.78
CA HIS A 91 11.78 -22.26 23.56
C HIS A 91 11.13 -23.60 23.14
N GLU A 92 9.85 -23.58 22.75
CA GLU A 92 9.15 -24.68 22.12
C GLU A 92 9.14 -24.55 20.59
N LEU A 93 9.43 -25.65 19.89
CA LEU A 93 9.55 -25.68 18.43
C LEU A 93 8.22 -25.51 17.69
N ASN A 94 7.10 -25.97 18.26
CA ASN A 94 5.80 -26.01 17.58
C ASN A 94 4.74 -25.20 18.34
N SER A 95 5.16 -24.19 19.10
CA SER A 95 4.20 -23.30 19.75
C SER A 95 3.45 -22.48 18.71
N PRO A 96 2.14 -22.28 18.84
CA PRO A 96 1.43 -21.35 17.98
C PRO A 96 1.98 -19.92 18.15
N LEU A 97 1.92 -19.15 17.07
CA LEU A 97 2.22 -17.73 17.07
C LEU A 97 1.03 -16.98 17.69
N LEU A 98 1.29 -16.11 18.67
CA LEU A 98 0.24 -15.41 19.39
C LEU A 98 0.38 -13.90 19.20
N LEU A 99 -0.71 -13.25 18.83
CA LEU A 99 -0.81 -11.80 18.73
C LEU A 99 -1.42 -11.26 20.02
N GLY A 100 -0.55 -10.95 20.98
CA GLY A 100 -0.96 -10.48 22.31
C GLY A 100 -1.33 -9.00 22.37
N GLN A 101 -1.77 -8.59 23.57
CA GLN A 101 -2.23 -7.24 23.90
C GLN A 101 -1.25 -6.13 23.50
N SER A 102 0.06 -6.36 23.58
CA SER A 102 1.10 -5.41 23.16
C SER A 102 0.95 -4.88 21.72
N VAL A 103 0.38 -5.69 20.82
CA VAL A 103 0.05 -5.28 19.45
C VAL A 103 -1.38 -4.78 19.37
N LEU A 104 -2.33 -5.49 20.00
CA LEU A 104 -3.75 -5.14 19.93
C LEU A 104 -4.04 -3.74 20.45
N SER A 105 -3.37 -3.31 21.54
CA SER A 105 -3.51 -1.97 22.09
C SER A 105 -2.99 -0.87 21.17
N ARG A 106 -2.08 -1.21 20.24
CA ARG A 106 -1.51 -0.28 19.25
C ARG A 106 -2.39 -0.14 18.00
N LEU A 107 -3.36 -1.03 17.80
CA LEU A 107 -4.34 -0.91 16.72
C LEU A 107 -5.40 0.17 17.02
N GLY A 108 -5.47 0.69 18.25
CA GLY A 108 -6.50 1.63 18.68
C GLY A 108 -7.77 0.91 19.12
N LYS A 109 -8.93 1.58 18.99
CA LYS A 109 -10.19 0.98 19.38
C LYS A 109 -10.54 -0.16 18.41
N ILE A 110 -10.73 -1.37 18.94
CA ILE A 110 -11.11 -2.54 18.15
C ILE A 110 -12.49 -3.06 18.53
N THR A 111 -13.18 -3.68 17.58
CA THR A 111 -14.43 -4.41 17.82
C THR A 111 -14.38 -5.73 17.07
N ILE A 112 -14.83 -6.80 17.73
CA ILE A 112 -14.91 -8.12 17.11
C ILE A 112 -16.38 -8.38 16.80
N GLU A 113 -16.69 -8.53 15.52
CA GLU A 113 -18.02 -8.90 15.04
C GLU A 113 -17.91 -10.19 14.24
N LYS A 114 -18.36 -11.31 14.84
CA LYS A 114 -18.19 -12.66 14.29
C LYS A 114 -16.69 -12.93 14.02
N ASN A 115 -16.33 -13.18 12.76
CA ASN A 115 -14.97 -13.43 12.29
C ASN A 115 -14.25 -12.16 11.79
N LYS A 116 -14.79 -10.97 12.05
CA LYS A 116 -14.21 -9.68 11.65
C LYS A 116 -13.61 -8.97 12.86
N LEU A 117 -12.34 -8.58 12.73
CA LEU A 117 -11.70 -7.59 13.59
C LEU A 117 -11.85 -6.24 12.91
N ILE A 118 -12.63 -5.36 13.51
CA ILE A 118 -12.87 -3.99 13.06
C ILE A 118 -11.96 -3.09 13.87
N VAL A 119 -11.05 -2.41 13.19
CA VAL A 119 -10.21 -1.37 13.79
C VAL A 119 -10.89 -0.02 13.53
N HIS A 120 -11.30 0.66 14.58
CA HIS A 120 -11.93 1.98 14.51
C HIS A 120 -10.85 3.04 14.43
N ASN A 121 -10.78 3.73 13.31
CA ASN A 121 -9.94 4.91 13.19
C ASN A 121 -10.66 6.08 13.89
N GLU A 122 -10.18 6.46 15.08
CA GLU A 122 -10.80 7.54 15.88
C GLU A 122 -10.56 8.94 15.29
N ASN A 123 -9.67 9.05 14.30
CA ASN A 123 -9.60 10.20 13.40
C ASN A 123 -10.80 10.17 12.45
N LYS A 124 -12.00 10.45 12.97
CA LYS A 124 -13.18 10.67 12.13
C LYS A 124 -12.87 11.81 11.18
N VAL A 125 -12.82 11.52 9.89
CA VAL A 125 -12.80 12.56 8.87
C VAL A 125 -14.07 13.40 9.06
N THR A 126 -13.90 14.66 9.42
CA THR A 126 -14.98 15.64 9.47
C THR A 126 -14.94 16.46 8.19
N SER A 127 -16.03 17.16 7.87
CA SER A 127 -16.08 18.08 6.71
C SER A 127 -14.94 19.08 6.69
N LYS A 128 -14.41 19.43 7.87
CA LYS A 128 -13.31 20.38 8.03
C LYS A 128 -11.94 19.82 7.60
N ASN A 129 -11.77 18.50 7.55
CA ASN A 129 -10.48 17.86 7.26
C ASN A 129 -10.46 17.08 5.94
N VAL A 130 -11.59 16.99 5.21
CA VAL A 130 -11.68 16.23 3.95
C VAL A 130 -10.64 16.70 2.93
N GLU A 131 -10.50 18.02 2.75
CA GLU A 131 -9.52 18.59 1.78
C GLU A 131 -8.09 18.21 2.16
N LYS A 132 -7.74 18.34 3.44
CA LYS A 132 -6.43 17.96 3.96
C LYS A 132 -6.13 16.47 3.75
N GLU A 133 -7.08 15.58 4.06
CA GLU A 133 -6.92 14.13 3.86
C GLU A 133 -6.69 13.78 2.38
N ILE A 134 -7.39 14.47 1.48
CA ILE A 134 -7.20 14.31 0.04
C ILE A 134 -5.80 14.79 -0.37
N GLU A 135 -5.38 15.98 0.07
CA GLU A 135 -4.06 16.54 -0.22
C GLU A 135 -2.93 15.63 0.27
N GLU A 136 -3.03 15.13 1.51
CA GLU A 136 -2.05 14.19 2.08
C GLU A 136 -2.03 12.87 1.31
N THR A 137 -3.19 12.36 0.90
CA THR A 137 -3.29 11.13 0.09
C THR A 137 -2.64 11.31 -1.29
N ILE A 138 -2.86 12.47 -1.92
CA ILE A 138 -2.31 12.79 -3.26
C ILE A 138 -0.81 13.05 -3.17
N SER A 139 -0.35 13.74 -2.13
CA SER A 139 1.06 13.91 -1.81
C SER A 139 1.77 12.57 -1.61
N TRP A 140 1.16 11.68 -0.82
CA TRP A 140 1.68 10.33 -0.62
C TRP A 140 1.72 9.52 -1.93
N LEU A 141 0.65 9.54 -2.73
CA LEU A 141 0.64 8.91 -4.06
C LEU A 141 1.74 9.48 -4.98
N ASN A 142 1.95 10.79 -4.92
CA ASN A 142 2.98 11.48 -5.69
C ASN A 142 4.39 10.97 -5.37
N ASP A 143 4.67 10.62 -4.12
CA ASP A 143 5.95 10.00 -3.76
C ASP A 143 6.12 8.60 -4.37
N LYS A 144 5.03 7.89 -4.65
CA LYS A 144 5.08 6.52 -5.19
C LYS A 144 5.11 6.45 -6.72
N ILE A 145 4.81 7.54 -7.42
CA ILE A 145 4.88 7.58 -8.88
C ILE A 145 6.31 7.71 -9.40
N GLN A 146 6.52 7.19 -10.61
CA GLN A 146 7.70 7.42 -11.42
C GLN A 146 7.71 8.88 -11.89
N LYS A 147 8.62 9.69 -11.34
CA LYS A 147 8.63 11.16 -11.54
C LYS A 147 9.08 11.59 -12.93
N PHE A 148 9.93 10.82 -13.59
CA PHE A 148 10.27 11.08 -14.98
C PHE A 148 10.66 9.80 -15.72
N GLN A 149 10.69 9.87 -17.04
CA GLN A 149 11.10 8.78 -17.92
C GLN A 149 11.87 9.32 -19.11
N ILE A 150 12.87 8.57 -19.57
CA ILE A 150 13.65 8.94 -20.75
C ILE A 150 13.42 7.87 -21.82
N ASN A 151 13.03 8.29 -23.02
CA ASN A 151 12.93 7.44 -24.20
C ASN A 151 13.72 8.10 -25.35
N GLY A 152 14.91 7.58 -25.61
CA GLY A 152 15.87 8.19 -26.54
C GLY A 152 16.22 9.62 -26.13
N LYS A 153 15.84 10.60 -26.94
CA LYS A 153 16.09 12.03 -26.69
C LYS A 153 14.91 12.75 -26.02
N ILE A 154 13.89 12.03 -25.57
CA ILE A 154 12.71 12.62 -24.93
C ILE A 154 12.73 12.27 -23.46
N LYS A 155 12.65 13.28 -22.58
CA LYS A 155 12.34 13.12 -21.16
C LYS A 155 10.89 13.53 -20.93
N ALA A 156 10.11 12.70 -20.27
CA ALA A 156 8.77 13.02 -19.78
C ALA A 156 8.82 13.11 -18.26
N GLU A 157 8.30 14.17 -17.67
CA GLU A 157 8.17 14.36 -16.22
C GLU A 157 6.70 14.28 -15.81
N TYR A 158 6.42 13.72 -14.64
CA TYR A 158 5.07 13.38 -14.18
C TYR A 158 4.81 13.92 -12.78
N GLU A 159 3.64 14.52 -12.59
CA GLU A 159 3.15 14.94 -11.28
C GLU A 159 1.63 14.75 -11.18
N LEU A 160 1.18 14.30 -10.01
CA LEU A 160 -0.23 14.18 -9.69
C LEU A 160 -0.70 15.42 -8.94
N PHE A 161 -1.89 15.87 -9.28
CA PHE A 161 -2.61 16.89 -8.53
C PHE A 161 -4.03 16.43 -8.29
N PHE A 162 -4.73 17.17 -7.44
CA PHE A 162 -6.14 16.97 -7.20
C PHE A 162 -6.88 18.26 -7.48
N GLU A 163 -7.97 18.16 -8.23
CA GLU A 163 -8.72 19.33 -8.68
C GLU A 163 -10.22 19.07 -8.59
N LYS A 164 -10.96 20.06 -8.09
CA LYS A 164 -12.43 20.07 -8.14
C LYS A 164 -12.88 20.97 -9.29
N VAL A 165 -13.58 20.40 -10.28
CA VAL A 165 -14.14 21.13 -11.43
C VAL A 165 -15.64 20.87 -11.48
N ASN A 166 -16.46 21.93 -11.47
CA ASN A 166 -17.92 21.84 -11.58
C ASN A 166 -18.57 20.80 -10.62
N SER A 167 -18.11 20.76 -9.37
CA SER A 167 -18.57 19.80 -8.34
C SER A 167 -18.17 18.34 -8.54
N GLU A 168 -17.28 18.07 -9.50
CA GLU A 168 -16.63 16.78 -9.67
C GLU A 168 -15.16 16.85 -9.28
N TYR A 169 -14.64 15.74 -8.79
CA TYR A 169 -13.27 15.64 -8.32
C TYR A 169 -12.45 14.78 -9.26
N TYR A 170 -11.24 15.26 -9.58
CA TYR A 170 -10.34 14.65 -10.52
C TYR A 170 -8.95 14.48 -9.93
N ILE A 171 -8.31 13.36 -10.25
CA ILE A 171 -6.86 13.25 -10.17
C ILE A 171 -6.32 13.76 -11.50
N LYS A 172 -5.50 14.80 -11.45
CA LYS A 172 -4.90 15.43 -12.61
C LYS A 172 -3.48 14.93 -12.76
N VAL A 173 -3.14 14.37 -13.91
CA VAL A 173 -1.78 13.93 -14.24
C VAL A 173 -1.17 14.97 -15.16
N HIS A 174 -0.20 15.73 -14.66
CA HIS A 174 0.63 16.62 -15.48
C HIS A 174 1.77 15.82 -16.10
N GLN A 175 2.03 16.10 -17.38
CA GLN A 175 3.12 15.51 -18.15
C GLN A 175 3.85 16.60 -18.93
N ASP A 176 5.08 16.89 -18.54
CA ASP A 176 5.94 17.84 -19.26
C ASP A 176 6.99 17.05 -20.07
N PHE A 177 7.06 17.31 -21.37
CA PHE A 177 7.99 16.65 -22.28
C PHE A 177 9.13 17.59 -22.65
N TYR A 178 10.36 17.07 -22.64
CA TYR A 178 11.59 17.79 -22.91
C TYR A 178 12.41 17.03 -23.95
N LEU A 179 13.11 17.77 -24.80
CA LEU A 179 14.22 17.19 -25.57
C LEU A 179 15.46 17.14 -24.68
N TYR A 180 15.87 15.93 -24.32
CA TYR A 180 17.01 15.66 -23.44
C TYR A 180 18.34 15.70 -24.24
N GLY A 181 19.29 16.53 -23.80
CA GLY A 181 20.60 16.77 -24.45
C GLY A 181 21.11 18.21 -24.24
N LYS A 182 22.31 18.54 -24.78
CA LYS A 182 22.91 19.90 -24.67
C LYS A 182 21.99 20.93 -25.35
N ASP A 183 21.29 21.73 -24.54
CA ASP A 183 20.49 22.92 -24.88
C ASP A 183 19.12 22.72 -25.55
N LYS A 184 18.14 22.08 -24.90
CA LYS A 184 16.72 22.15 -25.32
C LYS A 184 15.72 22.18 -24.15
N GLY A 185 14.65 22.97 -24.32
CA GLY A 185 13.59 23.21 -23.33
C GLY A 185 12.36 22.29 -23.47
N ILE A 186 11.26 22.67 -22.81
CA ILE A 186 9.96 21.97 -22.87
C ILE A 186 9.44 22.00 -24.31
N THR A 187 9.07 20.84 -24.84
CA THR A 187 8.50 20.70 -26.18
C THR A 187 6.99 20.54 -26.18
N GLU A 188 6.43 19.95 -25.14
CA GLU A 188 4.99 19.69 -25.05
C GLU A 188 4.55 19.58 -23.60
N LYS A 189 3.30 19.99 -23.32
CA LYS A 189 2.62 19.78 -22.04
C LYS A 189 1.32 19.05 -22.28
N SER A 190 1.10 17.98 -21.54
CA SER A 190 -0.14 17.23 -21.54
C SER A 190 -0.72 17.13 -20.14
N VAL A 191 -2.04 17.21 -20.05
CA VAL A 191 -2.78 17.13 -18.79
C VAL A 191 -3.91 16.13 -18.99
N THR A 192 -3.95 15.12 -18.11
CA THR A 192 -5.01 14.10 -18.12
C THR A 192 -5.83 14.19 -16.84
N TYR A 193 -7.15 14.12 -16.96
CA TYR A 193 -8.08 14.18 -15.83
C TYR A 193 -8.72 12.80 -15.62
N ILE A 194 -8.54 12.24 -14.42
CA ILE A 194 -9.11 10.96 -14.01
C ILE A 194 -10.29 11.23 -13.06
N PRO A 195 -11.55 10.96 -13.46
CA PRO A 195 -12.72 11.23 -12.63
C PRO A 195 -12.79 10.27 -11.43
N VAL A 196 -12.61 10.80 -10.21
CA VAL A 196 -12.48 9.99 -8.98
C VAL A 196 -13.71 9.13 -8.71
N LYS A 197 -14.92 9.69 -8.92
CA LYS A 197 -16.19 8.98 -8.69
C LYS A 197 -16.34 7.75 -9.59
N GLU A 198 -15.75 7.78 -10.78
CA GLU A 198 -15.91 6.73 -11.78
C GLU A 198 -14.82 5.65 -11.74
N ILE A 199 -13.79 5.82 -10.89
CA ILE A 199 -12.76 4.80 -10.68
C ILE A 199 -13.42 3.48 -10.26
N GLY A 200 -13.10 2.45 -11.03
CA GLY A 200 -13.53 1.07 -10.92
C GLY A 200 -12.43 0.19 -10.35
N SER A 201 -11.92 -0.74 -11.16
CA SER A 201 -10.82 -1.62 -10.79
C SER A 201 -9.45 -0.95 -11.03
N ILE A 202 -8.47 -1.39 -10.26
CA ILE A 202 -7.08 -0.98 -10.39
C ILE A 202 -6.21 -2.22 -10.54
N GLU A 203 -5.41 -2.25 -11.60
CA GLU A 203 -4.52 -3.37 -11.90
C GLU A 203 -3.08 -2.90 -12.02
N PHE A 204 -2.16 -3.75 -11.58
CA PHE A 204 -0.72 -3.53 -11.69
C PHE A 204 -0.22 -4.46 -12.78
N LYS A 205 0.45 -3.90 -13.79
CA LYS A 205 1.18 -4.70 -14.78
C LYS A 205 2.66 -4.35 -14.73
N ASP A 206 3.48 -5.39 -14.81
CA ASP A 206 4.92 -5.24 -15.01
C ASP A 206 5.15 -4.55 -16.35
N ARG A 207 6.10 -3.61 -16.36
CA ARG A 207 6.38 -2.75 -17.50
C ARG A 207 7.41 -3.35 -18.48
N GLY A 208 8.06 -4.48 -18.17
CA GLY A 208 9.03 -5.12 -19.07
C GLY A 208 10.38 -4.38 -19.17
N TYR A 209 11.17 -4.61 -20.24
CA TYR A 209 12.58 -4.13 -20.39
C TYR A 209 12.70 -2.81 -21.20
N GLU A 210 13.55 -1.87 -20.70
CA GLU A 210 14.05 -0.55 -21.23
C GLU A 210 13.11 0.68 -21.08
N TRP A 211 13.53 1.92 -20.73
CA TRP A 211 14.70 2.74 -21.12
C TRP A 211 15.30 3.58 -19.95
N GLU A 212 16.48 4.14 -20.13
CA GLU A 212 17.56 4.27 -19.14
C GLU A 212 17.50 5.47 -18.15
N THR A 213 16.95 5.20 -16.95
CA THR A 213 17.06 5.90 -15.61
C THR A 213 15.97 6.92 -15.23
N GLU A 214 15.52 7.07 -13.97
CA GLU A 214 15.62 6.35 -12.66
C GLU A 214 14.18 5.90 -12.32
N ASP A 215 13.75 4.65 -12.10
CA ASP A 215 14.24 3.64 -11.15
C ASP A 215 14.06 2.19 -11.70
N LYS A 216 14.67 1.98 -12.88
CA LYS A 216 14.99 0.76 -13.68
C LYS A 216 14.03 -0.45 -13.78
N ARG A 217 12.85 -0.49 -13.13
CA ARG A 217 11.67 -1.29 -13.50
C ARG A 217 10.47 -1.07 -12.56
N GLY A 218 9.62 -0.10 -12.91
CA GLY A 218 8.39 0.22 -12.18
C GLY A 218 7.17 -0.60 -12.63
N TYR A 219 6.00 -0.21 -12.14
CA TYR A 219 4.71 -0.78 -12.56
C TYR A 219 3.93 0.22 -13.39
N ILE A 220 3.10 -0.29 -14.31
CA ILE A 220 2.01 0.49 -14.86
C ILE A 220 0.77 0.19 -14.00
N LEU A 221 0.23 1.24 -13.40
CA LEU A 221 -1.06 1.23 -12.72
C LEU A 221 -2.15 1.54 -13.75
N PHE A 222 -2.97 0.53 -14.06
CA PHE A 222 -4.16 0.69 -14.89
C PHE A 222 -5.34 1.04 -13.99
N ILE A 223 -5.94 2.20 -14.22
CA ILE A 223 -7.10 2.70 -13.48
C ILE A 223 -8.31 2.62 -14.40
N TYR A 224 -9.12 1.58 -14.25
CA TYR A 224 -10.31 1.37 -15.07
C TYR A 224 -11.48 2.23 -14.59
N ILE A 225 -12.28 2.74 -15.52
CA ILE A 225 -13.41 3.62 -15.27
C ILE A 225 -14.72 2.87 -15.56
N LYS A 226 -15.73 3.09 -14.71
CA LYS A 226 -17.03 2.39 -14.80
C LYS A 226 -17.98 2.94 -15.88
N ASN A 227 -17.80 4.18 -16.32
CA ASN A 227 -18.74 4.89 -17.19
C ASN A 227 -18.12 5.20 -18.56
N ASP A 228 -18.91 5.03 -19.63
CA ASP A 228 -18.47 5.14 -21.01
C ASP A 228 -18.32 6.59 -21.51
N ASN A 229 -18.88 7.56 -20.78
CA ASN A 229 -18.94 8.97 -21.18
C ASN A 229 -17.64 9.76 -20.91
N HIS A 230 -16.75 9.25 -20.05
CA HIS A 230 -15.41 9.81 -19.81
C HIS A 230 -14.28 8.93 -20.38
N LYS A 231 -14.61 8.00 -21.28
CA LYS A 231 -13.61 7.22 -22.02
C LYS A 231 -12.73 8.18 -22.83
N ILE A 232 -11.42 8.08 -22.66
CA ILE A 232 -10.48 8.81 -23.50
C ILE A 232 -10.63 8.26 -24.93
N VAL A 233 -11.09 9.10 -25.85
CA VAL A 233 -10.89 8.85 -27.28
C VAL A 233 -9.43 9.20 -27.53
N LYS A 234 -8.55 8.19 -27.49
CA LYS A 234 -7.17 8.38 -27.89
C LYS A 234 -7.15 8.37 -29.42
N GLU A 235 -7.24 9.54 -30.05
CA GLU A 235 -6.69 9.67 -31.40
C GLU A 235 -5.18 9.49 -31.26
N SER A 236 -4.74 8.23 -31.32
CA SER A 236 -3.32 7.91 -31.36
C SER A 236 -2.88 7.93 -32.82
N ILE A 237 -2.13 8.95 -33.20
CA ILE A 237 -1.29 8.87 -34.40
C ILE A 237 -0.10 8.01 -34.00
N SER A 238 -0.10 6.74 -34.40
CA SER A 238 1.07 5.88 -34.26
C SER A 238 1.87 5.91 -35.57
N TYR A 239 3.13 6.33 -35.49
CA TYR A 239 4.10 6.18 -36.57
C TYR A 239 4.79 4.83 -36.40
N PHE A 240 4.26 3.80 -37.06
CA PHE A 240 4.91 2.49 -37.15
C PHE A 240 5.29 2.24 -38.61
N MET A 241 6.58 2.05 -38.90
CA MET A 241 7.12 1.80 -40.25
C MET A 241 6.72 2.83 -41.33
N GLY A 242 6.66 4.13 -40.98
CA GLY A 242 6.44 5.18 -41.98
C GLY A 242 5.04 5.24 -42.60
N LYS A 243 4.03 4.64 -41.96
CA LYS A 243 2.62 4.84 -42.31
C LYS A 243 1.83 5.37 -41.11
N GLU A 244 1.00 6.37 -41.35
CA GLU A 244 0.00 6.84 -40.38
C GLU A 244 -1.06 5.77 -40.17
N ASN A 245 -1.16 5.21 -38.97
CA ASN A 245 -2.29 4.38 -38.57
C ASN A 245 -3.14 5.15 -37.55
N LYS A 246 -4.38 5.49 -37.94
CA LYS A 246 -5.43 6.00 -37.06
C LYS A 246 -6.26 4.82 -36.55
N SER A 247 -6.22 4.53 -35.26
CA SER A 247 -7.14 3.60 -34.60
C SER A 247 -7.97 4.33 -33.55
N SER A 248 -9.29 4.14 -33.57
CA SER A 248 -10.23 4.66 -32.57
C SER A 248 -10.75 3.53 -31.69
N GLU A 249 -9.94 3.05 -30.76
CA GLU A 249 -10.40 2.16 -29.70
C GLU A 249 -10.62 2.98 -28.42
N LYS A 250 -11.84 2.91 -27.85
CA LYS A 250 -12.15 3.56 -26.58
C LYS A 250 -11.54 2.74 -25.45
N GLU A 251 -10.38 3.14 -24.96
CA GLU A 251 -9.79 2.52 -23.79
C GLU A 251 -10.47 3.05 -22.51
N SER A 252 -11.06 2.15 -21.73
CA SER A 252 -11.78 2.48 -20.48
C SER A 252 -10.85 2.69 -19.28
N TYR A 253 -9.59 3.09 -19.50
CA TYR A 253 -8.58 3.12 -18.43
C TYR A 253 -7.57 4.26 -18.58
N TYR A 254 -7.04 4.70 -17.44
CA TYR A 254 -5.91 5.62 -17.34
C TYR A 254 -4.66 4.88 -16.87
N VAL A 255 -3.48 5.40 -17.19
CA VAL A 255 -2.21 4.81 -16.78
C VAL A 255 -1.38 5.78 -15.94
N ILE A 256 -0.86 5.28 -14.82
CA ILE A 256 0.13 5.98 -13.99
C ILE A 256 1.33 5.06 -13.82
N ASN A 257 2.52 5.62 -13.95
CA ASN A 257 3.76 4.88 -13.79
C ASN A 257 4.21 4.96 -12.33
N LEU A 258 4.55 3.82 -11.73
CA LEU A 258 4.97 3.72 -10.33
C LEU A 258 6.46 3.39 -10.21
N LYS A 259 7.08 3.80 -9.10
CA LYS A 259 8.45 3.38 -8.72
C LYS A 259 8.49 1.87 -8.46
N ARG A 260 9.67 1.27 -8.55
CA ARG A 260 9.87 -0.15 -8.21
C ARG A 260 9.81 -0.40 -6.70
N ALA A 261 10.29 0.57 -5.90
CA ALA A 261 10.36 0.49 -4.44
C ALA A 261 9.03 0.10 -3.75
N ILE A 262 7.89 0.29 -4.43
CA ILE A 262 6.59 -0.14 -3.90
C ILE A 262 6.49 -1.64 -3.60
N ASP A 263 7.33 -2.48 -4.22
CA ASP A 263 7.37 -3.93 -3.93
C ASP A 263 8.11 -4.22 -2.63
N GLU A 264 9.26 -3.57 -2.42
CA GLU A 264 10.06 -3.68 -1.20
C GLU A 264 9.27 -3.17 0.00
N GLU A 265 8.50 -2.10 -0.20
CA GLU A 265 7.60 -1.52 0.80
C GLU A 265 6.24 -2.25 0.89
N ASN A 266 5.99 -3.27 0.05
CA ASN A 266 4.73 -4.03 0.00
C ASN A 266 3.46 -3.14 -0.11
N LEU A 267 3.52 -2.07 -0.92
CA LEU A 267 2.52 -1.00 -0.92
C LEU A 267 1.37 -1.16 -1.91
N ARG A 268 1.35 -2.20 -2.76
CA ARG A 268 0.35 -2.32 -3.83
C ARG A 268 -1.09 -2.24 -3.32
N GLU A 269 -1.40 -2.91 -2.22
CA GLU A 269 -2.74 -2.85 -1.62
C GLU A 269 -3.04 -1.49 -0.97
N ARG A 270 -2.04 -0.83 -0.37
CA ARG A 270 -2.21 0.55 0.14
C ARG A 270 -2.49 1.54 -0.98
N ILE A 271 -1.83 1.38 -2.13
CA ILE A 271 -2.10 2.17 -3.33
C ILE A 271 -3.54 1.93 -3.80
N LYS A 272 -4.01 0.69 -3.93
CA LYS A 272 -5.43 0.44 -4.29
C LYS A 272 -6.40 1.08 -3.30
N LYS A 273 -6.13 0.90 -2.00
CA LYS A 273 -6.96 1.46 -0.92
C LYS A 273 -7.00 2.99 -0.97
N SER A 274 -5.91 3.66 -1.35
CA SER A 274 -5.89 5.13 -1.41
C SER A 274 -6.85 5.70 -2.47
N PHE A 275 -7.01 5.05 -3.63
CA PHE A 275 -8.04 5.47 -4.61
C PHE A 275 -9.46 5.21 -4.11
N GLY A 276 -9.68 4.11 -3.37
CA GLY A 276 -10.94 3.86 -2.67
C GLY A 276 -11.23 4.96 -1.63
N TYR A 277 -10.21 5.33 -0.86
CA TYR A 277 -10.31 6.40 0.13
C TYR A 277 -10.62 7.76 -0.51
N LEU A 278 -9.92 8.14 -1.59
CA LEU A 278 -10.24 9.35 -2.35
C LEU A 278 -11.69 9.35 -2.85
N LYS A 279 -12.19 8.20 -3.29
CA LYS A 279 -13.59 8.06 -3.70
C LYS A 279 -14.57 8.22 -2.56
N GLU A 280 -14.27 7.70 -1.37
CA GLU A 280 -15.08 7.88 -0.18
C GLU A 280 -15.11 9.35 0.26
N MET A 281 -13.95 10.00 0.32
CA MET A 281 -13.80 11.41 0.72
C MET A 281 -14.51 12.38 -0.23
N THR A 282 -14.60 12.03 -1.52
CA THR A 282 -15.24 12.84 -2.56
C THR A 282 -16.73 12.52 -2.77
N ASN A 283 -17.24 11.51 -2.07
CA ASN A 283 -18.63 11.14 -2.12
C ASN A 283 -19.42 12.02 -1.13
N GLU A 284 -20.18 12.98 -1.64
CA GLU A 284 -20.97 13.93 -0.84
C GLU A 284 -22.12 13.27 -0.03
N LYS A 285 -22.28 11.95 -0.11
CA LYS A 285 -23.24 11.21 0.73
C LYS A 285 -22.65 10.90 2.11
N LYS A 286 -23.19 11.64 3.10
CA LYS A 286 -23.14 11.43 4.56
C LYS A 286 -21.91 11.99 5.30
N ILE A 287 -21.94 13.31 5.47
CA ILE A 287 -21.71 13.87 6.80
C ILE A 287 -23.11 14.16 7.34
N GLU A 288 -23.83 13.09 7.74
CA GLU A 288 -25.03 13.26 8.57
C GLU A 288 -24.55 13.90 9.88
N LYS A 289 -24.93 15.17 10.07
CA LYS A 289 -24.89 15.82 11.37
C LYS A 289 -25.71 14.98 12.34
N PHE A 290 -25.05 14.35 13.30
CA PHE A 290 -25.60 14.12 14.62
C PHE A 290 -24.85 15.03 15.58
#